data_AF-A0A6N6JNY9-F1
#
_entry.id   AF-A0A6N6JNY9-F1
#
_cell.length_a   1.000
_cell.length_b   1.000
_cell.length_c   1.000
_cell.angle_alpha   90.00
_cell.angle_beta   90.00
_cell.angle_gamma   90.00
#
_symmetry.space_group_name_H-M   'P 1'
#
loop_
_entity.id
_entity.type
_entity.pdbx_description
1 polymer ?
#
loop_
_entity_poly.entity_id
_entity_poly.type
_entity_poly.pdbx_seq_one_letter_code
_entity_poly.pdbx_strand_id
1 'polypeptide(L)'
;MFLTRYDDGCWGYKDMEESAGPVESRAPLSILNLLSDIKDPDSYAHAWRQRCRDWAAIPDYEEGDKIRLAKPVTLTDGNTCQIVTATHYRRGRQKRRCYRIEETGGLVRLSKASLAGSTLLVAGRVDASPVLAEFLSGQPKR
;
A
#
# COMPACT_ATOMS: atom_id res chain seq x y z
N MET A 1 14.93 7.65 22.01
CA MET A 1 15.45 8.92 22.57
C MET A 1 14.42 10.02 22.32
N PHE A 2 13.73 10.48 23.36
CA PHE A 2 13.37 11.89 23.64
C PHE A 2 12.98 12.01 25.12
N LEU A 3 13.24 13.20 25.66
CA LEU A 3 13.44 13.58 27.06
C LEU A 3 12.16 14.16 27.67
N THR A 4 11.79 13.79 28.90
CA THR A 4 10.86 14.59 29.71
C THR A 4 11.34 14.66 31.15
N ARG A 5 11.49 15.89 31.65
CA ARG A 5 12.02 16.23 32.97
C ARG A 5 10.95 15.98 34.03
N TYR A 6 11.31 15.25 35.09
CA TYR A 6 10.64 15.30 36.39
C TYR A 6 11.57 16.00 37.37
N ASP A 7 11.00 16.74 38.32
CA ASP A 7 11.74 17.62 39.24
C ASP A 7 12.76 16.88 40.11
N ASP A 8 13.77 17.63 40.57
CA ASP A 8 14.91 17.23 41.42
C ASP A 8 16.09 16.46 40.78
N GLY A 9 16.40 16.74 39.51
CA GLY A 9 17.76 16.50 38.97
C GLY A 9 18.18 15.02 38.80
N CYS A 10 17.29 14.07 39.04
CA CYS A 10 17.52 12.65 38.79
C CYS A 10 17.10 12.26 37.36
N TRP A 11 18.05 11.82 36.55
CA TRP A 11 17.80 11.28 35.21
C TRP A 11 17.30 9.84 35.31
N GLY A 12 16.00 9.63 35.16
CA GLY A 12 15.43 8.30 34.99
C GLY A 12 15.49 7.87 33.53
N TYR A 13 16.19 6.77 33.25
CA TYR A 13 16.12 6.09 31.96
C TYR A 13 15.01 5.04 32.02
N LYS A 14 14.12 5.04 31.03
CA LYS A 14 13.34 3.84 30.74
C LYS A 14 14.20 2.96 29.86
N ASP A 15 14.70 1.87 30.42
CA ASP A 15 15.45 0.87 29.65
C ASP A 15 14.53 0.34 28.56
N MET A 16 14.81 0.70 27.31
CA MET A 16 14.05 0.28 26.15
C MET A 16 15.01 -0.53 25.30
N GLU A 17 14.95 -1.85 25.49
CA GLU A 17 15.74 -2.78 24.72
C GLU A 17 15.41 -2.65 23.22
N GLU A 18 16.41 -2.88 22.36
CA GLU A 18 16.30 -2.86 20.90
C GLU A 18 15.31 -3.89 20.34
N SER A 19 14.76 -4.75 21.21
CA SER A 19 13.69 -5.70 20.90
C SER A 19 12.34 -5.00 20.69
N ALA A 20 12.14 -3.79 21.23
CA ALA A 20 10.91 -3.02 21.06
C ALA A 20 10.84 -2.34 19.67
N GLY A 21 9.63 -2.25 19.10
CA GLY A 21 9.41 -1.63 17.80
C GLY A 21 8.06 -0.91 17.69
N PRO A 22 7.86 -0.09 16.65
CA PRO A 22 6.58 0.56 16.40
C PRO A 22 5.47 -0.44 16.07
N VAL A 23 4.22 -0.08 16.38
CA VAL A 23 3.04 -0.83 15.93
C VAL A 23 2.83 -0.65 14.42
N GLU A 24 3.04 0.57 13.92
CA GLU A 24 2.83 0.94 12.52
C GLU A 24 3.92 0.37 11.63
N SER A 25 3.53 -0.35 10.57
CA SER A 25 4.45 -1.08 9.70
C SER A 25 4.59 -0.44 8.31
N ARG A 26 4.74 0.89 8.27
CA ARG A 26 4.79 1.69 7.01
C ARG A 26 6.11 2.44 6.83
N ALA A 27 7.18 2.00 7.48
CA ALA A 27 8.48 2.63 7.33
C ALA A 27 9.01 2.49 5.89
N PRO A 28 9.58 3.55 5.29
CA PRO A 28 10.25 3.48 4.00
C PRO A 28 11.42 2.49 4.02
N LEU A 29 11.60 1.75 2.92
CA LEU A 29 12.69 0.78 2.78
C LEU A 29 14.08 1.43 2.91
N SER A 30 14.23 2.68 2.43
CA SER A 30 15.47 3.44 2.57
C SER A 30 15.89 3.60 4.03
N ILE A 31 14.94 3.84 4.94
CA ILE A 31 15.21 3.96 6.37
C ILE A 31 15.54 2.58 6.96
N LEU A 32 14.80 1.53 6.59
CA LEU A 32 15.06 0.17 7.07
C LEU A 32 16.48 -0.31 6.72
N ASN A 33 17.01 0.11 5.57
CA ASN A 33 18.36 -0.25 5.12
C ASN A 33 19.48 0.48 5.87
N LEU A 34 19.18 1.56 6.59
CA LEU A 34 20.14 2.29 7.42
C LEU A 34 20.28 1.69 8.82
N LEU A 35 19.36 0.81 9.22
CA LEU A 35 19.35 0.24 10.55
C LEU A 35 20.41 -0.87 10.67
N SER A 36 21.12 -0.89 11.79
CA SER A 36 22.05 -1.97 12.13
C SER A 36 21.33 -3.32 12.22
N ASP A 37 22.09 -4.40 12.06
CA ASP A 37 21.58 -5.77 12.23
C ASP A 37 21.02 -5.97 13.63
N ILE A 38 19.95 -6.77 13.72
CA ILE A 38 19.31 -7.11 14.99
C ILE A 38 19.98 -8.36 15.55
N LYS A 39 20.33 -8.32 16.84
CA LYS A 39 20.98 -9.43 17.54
C LYS A 39 20.05 -10.63 17.77
N ASP A 40 18.78 -10.35 18.06
CA ASP A 40 17.73 -11.34 18.32
C ASP A 40 16.75 -11.45 17.13
N PRO A 41 16.82 -12.53 16.33
CA PRO A 41 15.92 -12.75 15.20
C PRO A 41 14.44 -12.90 15.58
N ASP A 42 14.15 -13.33 16.82
CA ASP A 42 12.78 -13.55 17.31
C ASP A 42 12.20 -12.29 17.98
N SER A 43 12.96 -11.20 18.02
CA SER A 43 12.52 -9.94 18.59
C SER A 43 11.38 -9.29 17.81
N TYR A 44 10.56 -8.51 18.52
CA TYR A 44 9.48 -7.75 17.91
C TYR A 44 9.99 -6.74 16.86
N ALA A 45 11.17 -6.15 17.07
CA ALA A 45 11.82 -5.27 16.11
C ALA A 45 12.10 -5.98 14.77
N HIS A 46 12.55 -7.24 14.80
CA HIS A 46 12.77 -8.02 13.58
C HIS A 46 11.45 -8.29 12.85
N ALA A 47 10.43 -8.74 13.58
CA ALA A 47 9.09 -8.93 13.03
C ALA A 47 8.50 -7.63 12.44
N TRP A 48 8.74 -6.48 13.07
CA TRP A 48 8.34 -5.18 12.56
C TRP A 48 9.03 -4.82 11.24
N ARG A 49 10.35 -5.02 11.14
CA ARG A 49 11.08 -4.78 9.89
C ARG A 49 10.52 -5.64 8.77
N GLN A 50 10.17 -6.90 9.05
CA GLN A 50 9.55 -7.78 8.06
C GLN A 50 8.19 -7.26 7.62
N ARG A 51 7.30 -6.87 8.54
CA ARG A 51 5.99 -6.29 8.18
C ARG A 51 6.13 -5.04 7.32
N CYS A 52 7.12 -4.19 7.56
CA CYS A 52 7.37 -3.02 6.71
C CYS A 52 7.81 -3.41 5.29
N ARG A 53 8.65 -4.46 5.16
CA ARG A 53 9.03 -5.01 3.84
C ARG A 53 7.84 -5.61 3.12
N ASP A 54 7.03 -6.39 3.81
CA ASP A 54 5.81 -6.98 3.26
C ASP A 54 4.85 -5.90 2.77
N TRP A 55 4.67 -4.82 3.53
CA TRP A 55 3.85 -3.67 3.12
C TRP A 55 4.39 -2.99 1.85
N ALA A 56 5.70 -2.80 1.77
CA ALA A 56 6.36 -2.19 0.62
C ALA A 56 6.32 -3.07 -0.64
N ALA A 57 6.29 -4.40 -0.47
CA ALA A 57 6.18 -5.37 -1.55
C ALA A 57 4.77 -5.44 -2.16
N ILE A 58 3.75 -4.87 -1.51
CA ILE A 58 2.39 -4.84 -2.06
C ILE A 58 2.38 -3.99 -3.34
N PRO A 59 1.99 -4.56 -4.50
CA PRO A 59 1.97 -3.82 -5.75
C PRO A 59 1.04 -2.62 -5.70
N ASP A 60 1.42 -1.56 -6.40
CA ASP A 60 0.53 -0.47 -6.75
C ASP A 60 -0.01 -0.71 -8.15
N TYR A 61 -1.32 -0.52 -8.31
CA TYR A 61 -2.03 -0.72 -9.57
C TYR A 61 -2.56 0.59 -10.13
N GLU A 62 -2.58 0.67 -11.45
CA GLU A 62 -3.08 1.80 -12.21
C GLU A 62 -4.57 1.66 -12.52
N GLU A 63 -5.19 2.77 -12.94
CA GLU A 63 -6.59 2.74 -13.34
C GLU A 63 -6.80 1.87 -14.58
N GLY A 64 -7.77 0.95 -14.50
CA GLY A 64 -8.09 -0.01 -15.54
C GLY A 64 -7.45 -1.39 -15.36
N ASP A 65 -6.49 -1.54 -14.44
CA ASP A 65 -5.84 -2.84 -14.17
C ASP A 65 -6.85 -3.87 -13.66
N LYS A 66 -6.89 -5.04 -14.29
CA LYS A 66 -7.61 -6.21 -13.76
C LYS A 66 -6.70 -7.02 -12.87
N ILE A 67 -7.11 -7.19 -11.61
CA ILE A 67 -6.32 -7.73 -10.53
C ILE A 67 -7.04 -8.96 -9.97
N ARG A 68 -6.29 -10.04 -9.73
CA ARG A 68 -6.75 -11.20 -8.96
C ARG A 68 -6.18 -11.13 -7.55
N LEU A 69 -7.04 -11.04 -6.56
CA LEU A 69 -6.67 -11.07 -5.15
C LEU A 69 -6.18 -12.47 -4.76
N ALA A 70 -5.12 -12.55 -3.97
CA ALA A 70 -4.58 -13.81 -3.46
C ALA A 70 -5.59 -14.56 -2.59
N LYS A 71 -6.28 -13.81 -1.71
CA LYS A 71 -7.34 -14.31 -0.84
C LYS A 71 -8.65 -13.64 -1.22
N PRO A 72 -9.76 -14.40 -1.39
CA PRO A 72 -11.08 -13.81 -1.57
C PRO A 72 -11.42 -12.88 -0.40
N VAL A 73 -11.95 -11.69 -0.70
CA VAL A 73 -12.38 -10.73 0.32
C VAL A 73 -13.88 -10.86 0.50
N THR A 74 -14.32 -11.03 1.74
CA THR A 74 -15.74 -11.01 2.10
C THR A 74 -16.25 -9.57 2.17
N LEU A 75 -17.33 -9.31 1.44
CA LEU A 75 -18.00 -8.02 1.41
C LEU A 75 -19.05 -7.94 2.51
N THR A 76 -19.50 -6.73 2.83
CA THR A 76 -20.58 -6.49 3.80
C THR A 76 -21.87 -7.22 3.41
N ASP A 77 -22.10 -7.41 2.11
CA ASP A 77 -23.28 -8.09 1.57
C ASP A 77 -23.17 -9.63 1.62
N GLY A 78 -22.11 -10.18 2.24
CA GLY A 78 -21.86 -11.62 2.36
C GLY A 78 -21.22 -12.28 1.13
N ASN A 79 -21.22 -11.60 -0.01
CA ASN A 79 -20.53 -12.06 -1.22
C ASN A 79 -19.01 -12.02 -1.06
N THR A 80 -18.32 -12.93 -1.75
CA THR A 80 -16.86 -12.87 -1.87
C THR A 80 -16.46 -12.24 -3.19
N CYS A 81 -15.36 -11.50 -3.21
CA CYS A 81 -14.76 -11.02 -4.44
C CYS A 81 -13.30 -11.47 -4.53
N GLN A 82 -12.93 -11.98 -5.70
CA GLN A 82 -11.56 -12.39 -6.00
C GLN A 82 -10.96 -11.63 -7.17
N ILE A 83 -11.76 -11.28 -8.18
CA ILE A 83 -11.30 -10.52 -9.35
C ILE A 83 -11.91 -9.13 -9.32
N VAL A 84 -11.04 -8.14 -9.41
CA VAL A 84 -11.44 -6.73 -9.35
C VAL A 84 -10.69 -5.89 -10.39
N THR A 85 -11.34 -4.85 -10.89
CA THR A 85 -10.73 -3.86 -11.77
C THR A 85 -10.49 -2.56 -11.01
N ALA A 86 -9.27 -2.05 -11.02
CA ALA A 86 -8.92 -0.78 -10.39
C ALA A 86 -9.63 0.38 -11.12
N THR A 87 -10.37 1.19 -10.38
CA THR A 87 -11.12 2.33 -10.92
C THR A 87 -11.15 3.49 -9.93
N HIS A 88 -11.69 4.63 -10.35
CA HIS A 88 -11.87 5.77 -9.47
C HIS A 88 -13.25 6.33 -9.62
N TYR A 89 -13.81 6.79 -8.51
CA TYR A 89 -15.00 7.61 -8.51
C TYR A 89 -14.64 9.04 -8.10
N ARG A 90 -15.39 10.00 -8.63
CA ARG A 90 -15.27 11.40 -8.22
C ARG A 90 -16.28 11.71 -7.12
N ARG A 91 -15.81 12.35 -6.05
CA ARG A 91 -16.64 12.98 -5.03
C ARG A 91 -16.31 14.46 -5.01
N GLY A 92 -17.14 15.26 -5.69
CA GLY A 92 -16.83 16.66 -5.96
C GLY A 92 -15.54 16.80 -6.77
N ARG A 93 -14.58 17.57 -6.25
CA ARG A 93 -13.25 17.76 -6.88
C ARG A 93 -12.25 16.62 -6.62
N GLN A 94 -12.57 15.67 -5.72
CA GLN A 94 -11.63 14.64 -5.30
C GLN A 94 -11.83 13.34 -6.10
N LYS A 95 -10.74 12.82 -6.68
CA LYS A 95 -10.66 11.46 -7.26
C LYS A 95 -10.34 10.47 -6.14
N ARG A 96 -11.19 9.46 -5.94
CA ARG A 96 -11.04 8.45 -4.88
C ARG A 96 -10.92 7.07 -5.53
N ARG A 97 -9.89 6.31 -5.13
CA ARG A 97 -9.66 4.95 -5.64
C ARG A 97 -10.74 4.00 -5.11
N CYS A 98 -11.26 3.18 -6.00
CA CYS A 98 -12.17 2.07 -5.72
C CYS A 98 -11.87 0.92 -6.69
N TYR A 99 -12.58 -0.17 -6.52
CA TYR A 99 -12.40 -1.37 -7.32
C TYR A 99 -13.75 -1.86 -7.78
N ARG A 100 -13.89 -2.19 -9.06
CA ARG A 100 -15.09 -2.78 -9.61
C ARG A 100 -14.98 -4.30 -9.54
N ILE A 101 -15.94 -4.95 -8.91
CA ILE A 101 -16.02 -6.42 -8.88
C ILE A 101 -16.47 -6.90 -10.25
N GLU A 102 -15.80 -7.90 -10.82
CA GLU A 102 -16.18 -8.42 -12.14
C GLU A 102 -17.49 -9.20 -12.10
N GLU A 103 -17.73 -9.98 -11.03
CA GLU A 103 -18.90 -10.86 -10.90
C GLU A 103 -20.22 -10.10 -10.71
N THR A 104 -20.23 -9.12 -9.80
CA THR A 104 -21.44 -8.34 -9.45
C THR A 104 -21.49 -6.97 -10.10
N GLY A 105 -20.37 -6.49 -10.67
CA GLY A 105 -20.26 -5.13 -11.20
C GLY A 105 -20.23 -4.03 -10.12
N GLY A 106 -20.31 -4.40 -8.83
CA GLY A 106 -20.34 -3.47 -7.70
C GLY A 106 -19.01 -2.77 -7.46
N LEU A 107 -19.06 -1.60 -6.80
CA LEU A 107 -17.87 -0.83 -6.45
C LEU A 107 -17.51 -1.03 -4.97
N VAL A 108 -16.26 -1.38 -4.71
CA VAL A 108 -15.75 -1.61 -3.36
C VAL A 108 -14.49 -0.80 -3.09
N ARG A 109 -14.22 -0.55 -1.82
CA ARG A 109 -12.93 -0.02 -1.38
C ARG A 109 -12.15 -1.13 -0.71
N LEU A 110 -10.97 -1.42 -1.24
CA LEU A 110 -10.04 -2.37 -0.66
C LEU A 110 -8.90 -1.63 0.02
N SER A 111 -8.47 -2.15 1.17
CA SER A 111 -7.24 -1.69 1.82
C SER A 111 -6.03 -2.16 1.02
N LYS A 112 -4.89 -1.47 1.14
CA LYS A 112 -3.65 -1.94 0.49
C LYS A 112 -3.26 -3.35 0.96
N ALA A 113 -3.48 -3.68 2.24
CA ALA A 113 -3.22 -5.01 2.77
C ALA A 113 -4.01 -6.13 2.06
N SER A 114 -5.20 -5.83 1.52
CA SER A 114 -6.01 -6.79 0.77
C SER A 114 -5.40 -7.16 -0.59
N LEU A 115 -4.44 -6.36 -1.08
CA LEU A 115 -3.69 -6.60 -2.32
C LEU A 115 -2.38 -7.36 -2.07
N ALA A 116 -2.08 -7.76 -0.83
CA ALA A 116 -0.89 -8.54 -0.55
C ALA A 116 -0.92 -9.87 -1.33
N GLY A 117 0.09 -10.08 -2.17
CA GLY A 117 0.21 -11.25 -3.04
C GLY A 117 -0.74 -11.28 -4.24
N SER A 118 -1.47 -10.19 -4.54
CA SER A 118 -2.34 -10.15 -5.71
C SER A 118 -1.53 -10.15 -7.01
N THR A 119 -2.14 -10.68 -8.08
CA THR A 119 -1.53 -10.76 -9.40
C THR A 119 -2.29 -9.90 -10.39
N LEU A 120 -1.55 -9.23 -11.28
CA LEU A 120 -2.13 -8.51 -12.41
C LEU A 120 -2.54 -9.53 -13.47
N LEU A 121 -3.82 -9.55 -13.84
CA LEU A 121 -4.33 -10.38 -14.93
C LEU A 121 -4.22 -9.67 -16.27
N VAL A 122 -4.65 -8.42 -16.32
CA VAL A 122 -4.65 -7.60 -17.53
C VAL A 122 -4.26 -6.19 -17.12
N ALA A 123 -3.19 -5.66 -17.70
CA ALA A 123 -2.86 -4.25 -17.55
C ALA A 123 -4.00 -3.42 -18.14
N GLY A 124 -4.44 -2.41 -17.40
CA GLY A 124 -5.41 -1.44 -17.86
C GLY A 124 -4.89 -0.85 -19.14
N ARG A 125 -5.58 -1.15 -20.25
CA ARG A 125 -5.25 -0.54 -21.52
C ARG A 125 -5.64 0.93 -21.39
N VAL A 126 -4.67 1.75 -20.97
CA VAL A 126 -4.67 3.18 -21.28
C VAL A 126 -4.44 3.20 -22.78
N ASP A 127 -5.48 2.89 -23.56
CA ASP A 127 -5.49 3.23 -24.97
C ASP A 127 -5.38 4.75 -24.97
N ALA A 128 -4.15 5.25 -25.11
CA ALA A 128 -3.92 6.49 -25.80
C ALA A 128 -4.67 6.32 -27.11
N SER A 129 -5.86 6.92 -27.17
CA SER A 129 -6.71 6.85 -28.35
C SER A 129 -5.81 7.08 -29.57
N PRO A 130 -5.81 6.22 -30.58
CA PRO A 130 -4.96 6.41 -31.76
C PRO A 130 -5.14 7.81 -32.36
N VAL A 131 -6.33 8.39 -32.19
CA VAL A 131 -6.67 9.78 -32.52
C VAL A 131 -5.84 10.82 -31.74
N LEU A 132 -5.58 10.59 -30.45
CA LEU A 132 -4.75 11.48 -29.63
C LEU A 132 -3.27 11.35 -29.96
N ALA A 133 -2.82 10.15 -30.36
CA ALA A 133 -1.44 9.94 -30.82
C ALA A 133 -1.18 10.64 -32.17
N GLU A 134 -2.12 10.58 -33.11
CA GLU A 134 -2.06 11.34 -34.37
C GLU A 134 -2.14 12.86 -34.15
N PHE A 135 -3.00 13.33 -33.25
CA PHE A 135 -3.12 14.77 -32.98
C PHE A 135 -1.83 15.38 -32.41
N LEU A 136 -1.12 14.64 -31.54
CA LEU A 136 0.12 15.11 -30.92
C LEU A 136 1.34 15.01 -31.85
N SER A 137 1.36 14.10 -32.82
CA SER A 137 2.44 13.99 -33.80
C SER A 137 2.40 15.09 -34.87
N GLY A 138 1.23 15.69 -35.12
CA GLY A 138 1.04 16.77 -36.09
C GLY A 138 1.33 18.19 -35.59
N GLN A 139 1.69 18.39 -34.32
CA GLN A 139 1.99 19.72 -33.78
C GLN A 139 3.45 20.10 -34.06
N PRO A 140 3.75 21.19 -34.79
CA PRO A 140 5.11 21.66 -34.95
C PRO A 140 5.65 22.10 -33.57
N LYS A 141 6.81 21.56 -33.19
CA LYS A 141 7.52 21.97 -31.98
C LYS A 141 7.81 23.48 -32.07
N ARG A 142 7.25 24.26 -31.15
CA ARG A 142 7.63 25.65 -30.91
C ARG A 142 8.99 25.73 -30.25
#